data_AF-A0AAE7GSA5-F1
#
_entry.id   AF-A0AAE7GSA5-F1
#
_cell.length_a   1.000
_cell.length_b   1.000
_cell.length_c   1.000
_cell.angle_alpha   90.00
_cell.angle_beta   90.00
_cell.angle_gamma   90.00
#
_symmetry.space_group_name_H-M   'P 1'
#
loop_
_entity.id
_entity.type
_entity.pdbx_description
1 polymer ?
#
loop_
_entity_poly.entity_id
_entity_poly.type
_entity_poly.pdbx_seq_one_letter_code
_entity_poly.pdbx_strand_id
1 'polypeptide(L)' 'MTRIVISANTSWYLFNFRKGTIQALLEKGCDVIAVAPVDPYSEKLRELGCHFEPLYMDRGSTNPIKDRENS' A
#
# COMPACT_ATOMS: atom_id res chain seq x y z
N MET A 1 17.05 15.12 -3.33
CA MET A 1 16.16 14.38 -2.41
C MET A 1 15.40 13.35 -3.24
N THR A 2 15.57 12.07 -2.94
CA THR A 2 14.97 10.98 -3.72
C THR A 2 13.61 10.62 -3.11
N ARG A 3 12.55 10.67 -3.92
CA ARG A 3 11.20 10.31 -3.52
C ARG A 3 10.83 8.95 -4.07
N ILE A 4 10.31 8.08 -3.21
CA ILE A 4 9.98 6.69 -3.55
C ILE A 4 8.54 6.41 -3.14
N VAL A 5 7.75 5.94 -4.08
CA VAL A 5 6.37 5.50 -3.84
C VAL A 5 6.35 3.99 -3.71
N ILE A 6 5.70 3.47 -2.67
CA ILE A 6 5.47 2.05 -2.46
C ILE A 6 3.97 1.84 -2.32
N SER A 7 3.39 1.08 -3.25
CA SER A 7 1.95 0.79 -3.23
C SER A 7 1.65 -0.68 -2.98
N ALA A 8 0.49 -0.95 -2.39
CA ALA A 8 -0.05 -2.30 -2.27
C ALA A 8 -1.58 -2.28 -2.14
N ASN A 9 -2.18 -3.46 -2.25
CA ASN A 9 -3.62 -3.64 -2.07
C ASN A 9 -4.08 -3.47 -0.62
N THR A 10 -3.16 -3.54 0.36
CA THR A 10 -3.45 -3.30 1.78
C THR A 10 -2.24 -2.65 2.48
N SER A 11 -2.50 -1.76 3.44
CA SER A 11 -1.44 -1.21 4.31
C SER A 11 -0.86 -2.32 5.20
N TRP A 12 -1.66 -3.33 5.56
CA TRP A 12 -1.19 -4.53 6.23
C TRP A 12 -0.04 -5.21 5.49
N TYR A 13 -0.14 -5.38 4.16
CA TYR A 13 0.91 -6.03 3.37
C TYR A 13 2.21 -5.20 3.37
N LEU A 14 2.10 -3.88 3.18
CA LEU A 14 3.25 -2.98 3.24
C LEU A 14 3.98 -3.10 4.59
N PHE A 15 3.22 -3.08 5.69
CA PHE A 15 3.83 -3.16 7.01
C PHE A 15 4.46 -4.52 7.32
N ASN A 16 3.82 -5.63 6.94
CA ASN A 16 4.34 -6.96 7.32
C ASN A 16 5.47 -7.44 6.40
N PHE A 17 5.47 -7.08 5.11
CA PHE A 17 6.45 -7.61 4.15
C PHE A 17 7.42 -6.56 3.60
N ARG A 18 7.06 -5.27 3.63
CA ARG A 18 7.88 -4.18 3.07
C ARG A 18 8.47 -3.26 4.13
N LYS A 19 8.18 -3.47 5.42
CA LYS A 19 8.72 -2.65 6.51
C LYS A 19 10.24 -2.54 6.49
N GLY A 20 10.97 -3.65 6.31
CA GLY A 20 12.45 -3.59 6.23
C GLY A 20 12.96 -2.75 5.06
N THR A 21 12.31 -2.85 3.90
CA THR A 21 12.63 -2.02 2.73
C THR A 21 12.33 -0.55 2.99
N ILE A 22 11.14 -0.27 3.54
CA ILE A 22 10.71 1.08 3.92
C ILE A 22 11.74 1.72 4.87
N GLN A 23 12.12 1.03 5.92
CA GLN A 23 13.08 1.53 6.91
C GLN A 23 14.44 1.81 6.27
N ALA A 24 14.97 0.88 5.47
CA ALA A 24 16.25 1.06 4.80
C ALA A 24 16.25 2.25 3.81
N LEU A 25 15.11 2.60 3.22
CA LEU A 25 14.97 3.77 2.36
C LEU A 25 14.91 5.07 3.18
N LEU A 26 14.15 5.08 4.27
CA LEU A 26 14.09 6.21 5.20
C LEU A 26 15.46 6.51 5.82
N GLU A 27 16.20 5.48 6.24
CA GLU A 27 17.57 5.60 6.78
C GLU A 27 18.56 6.19 5.77
N LYS A 28 18.31 6.00 4.47
CA LYS A 28 19.09 6.62 3.39
C LYS A 28 18.69 8.07 3.11
N GLY A 29 17.77 8.65 3.88
CA GLY A 29 17.23 9.99 3.68
C GLY A 29 16.31 10.10 2.46
N CYS A 30 15.71 8.99 2.02
CA CYS A 30 14.69 9.02 0.99
C CYS A 30 13.34 9.43 1.59
N ASP A 31 12.55 10.14 0.79
CA ASP A 31 11.16 10.47 1.11
C ASP A 31 10.27 9.31 0.64
N VAL A 32 9.74 8.53 1.57
CA VAL A 32 8.96 7.33 1.28
C VAL A 32 7.47 7.62 1.42
N ILE A 33 6.71 7.39 0.35
CA ILE A 33 5.26 7.54 0.30
C ILE A 33 4.63 6.15 0.16
N ALA A 34 3.91 5.72 1.18
CA ALA A 34 3.12 4.50 1.19
C ALA A 34 1.70 4.78 0.65
N VAL A 35 1.29 4.03 -0.37
CA VAL A 35 -0.01 4.19 -1.03
C VAL A 35 -0.81 2.89 -0.93
N ALA A 36 -1.88 2.88 -0.15
CA ALA A 36 -2.74 1.71 0.00
C ALA A 36 -4.13 2.11 0.53
N PRO A 37 -5.16 1.26 0.42
CA PRO A 37 -6.42 1.47 1.10
C PRO A 37 -6.23 1.62 2.61
N VAL A 38 -7.01 2.50 3.23
CA VAL A 38 -6.95 2.73 4.67
C VAL A 38 -7.37 1.47 5.42
N ASP A 39 -6.44 0.93 6.21
CA ASP A 39 -6.67 -0.10 7.22
C ASP A 39 -5.88 0.24 8.52
N PRO A 40 -5.99 -0.54 9.61
CA PRO A 40 -5.31 -0.25 10.89
C PRO A 40 -3.77 -0.16 10.83
N TYR A 41 -3.14 -0.63 9.76
CA TYR A 41 -1.68 -0.56 9.55
C TYR A 41 -1.26 0.72 8.82
N SER A 42 -2.20 1.50 8.30
CA SER A 42 -1.92 2.79 7.67
C SER A 42 -1.25 3.76 8.66
N GLU A 43 -1.75 3.79 9.90
CA GLU A 43 -1.15 4.61 10.96
C GLU A 43 0.24 4.09 11.34
N LYS A 44 0.42 2.76 11.39
CA LYS A 44 1.74 2.17 11.64
C LYS A 44 2.76 2.52 10.57
N LEU A 45 2.33 2.70 9.31
CA LEU A 45 3.21 3.17 8.23
C LEU A 45 3.62 4.63 8.43
N ARG A 46 2.72 5.48 8.97
CA ARG A 46 3.05 6.86 9.36
C ARG A 46 4.01 6.89 10.53
N GLU A 47 3.78 6.06 11.55
CA GLU A 47 4.66 5.91 12.72
C GLU A 47 6.07 5.43 12.34
N LEU A 48 6.21 4.65 11.26
CA LEU A 48 7.51 4.27 10.71
C LEU A 48 8.29 5.45 10.10
N GLY A 49 7.65 6.58 9.86
CA GLY A 49 8.24 7.76 9.22
C GLY A 49 7.91 7.92 7.74
N CYS A 50 6.99 7.13 7.19
CA CYS A 50 6.51 7.31 5.82
C CYS A 50 5.41 8.36 5.76
N HIS A 51 5.31 9.03 4.62
CA HIS A 51 4.06 9.65 4.22
C HIS A 51 3.07 8.56 3.81
N PHE A 52 1.81 8.67 4.24
CA PHE A 52 0.77 7.72 3.85
C PHE A 52 -0.32 8.43 3.08
N GLU A 53 -0.53 7.98 1.84
CA GLU A 53 -1.56 8.48 0.94
C GLU A 53 -2.64 7.41 0.74
N PRO A 54 -3.89 7.68 1.17
CA PRO A 54 -4.97 6.71 1.06
C PRO A 54 -5.34 6.47 -0.40
N LEU A 55 -5.30 5.19 -0.82
CA LEU A 55 -5.81 4.77 -2.11
C LEU A 55 -7.28 4.39 -1.98
N TYR A 56 -8.17 5.23 -2.51
CA TYR A 56 -9.58 4.88 -2.65
C TYR A 56 -9.73 3.91 -3.83
N MET A 57 -9.62 2.61 -3.54
CA MET A 57 -10.08 1.58 -4.48
C MET A 57 -11.58 1.40 -4.30
N ASP A 58 -12.36 1.83 -5.28
CA ASP A 58 -13.72 1.34 -5.43
C ASP A 58 -13.65 -0.18 -5.51
N ARG A 59 -14.30 -0.86 -4.55
CA ARG A 59 -14.46 -2.32 -4.53
C ARG A 59 -15.42 -2.81 -5.64
N GLY A 60 -15.40 -2.14 -6.79
CA GLY A 60 -16.22 -2.36 -7.97
C GLY A 60 -15.53 -3.13 -9.09
N SER A 61 -14.36 -3.74 -8.85
CA SER A 61 -13.87 -4.78 -9.76
C SER A 61 -14.72 -6.03 -9.57
N THR A 62 -15.72 -6.05 -10.45
CA THR A 62 -16.72 -7.06 -10.71
C THR A 62 -16.09 -8.44 -10.89
N ASN A 63 -16.68 -9.43 -10.22
CA ASN A 63 -16.53 -10.87 -10.40
C ASN A 63 -15.75 -11.33 -11.65
N PRO A 64 -14.60 -12.02 -11.50
CA PRO A 64 -13.99 -12.78 -12.61
C PRO A 64 -14.67 -14.14 -12.85
N ILE A 65 -15.84 -14.44 -12.26
CA ILE A 65 -16.61 -15.66 -12.57
C ILE A 65 -18.06 -15.28 -12.91
N LYS A 66 -18.22 -14.66 -14.07
CA LYS A 66 -19.45 -14.82 -14.85
C LYS A 66 -19.04 -15.19 -16.27
N ASP A 67 -18.26 -16.26 -16.35
CA ASP A 67 -18.10 -16.93 -17.63
C ASP A 67 -19.36 -17.76 -17.90
N ARG A 68 -19.74 -17.74 -19.17
CA ARG A 68 -21.10 -17.95 -19.66
C ARG A 68 -21.36 -19.43 -19.92
N GLU A 69 -22.32 -20.07 -19.27
CA GLU A 69 -23.02 -21.22 -19.86
C GLU A 69 -24.50 -21.22 -19.45
N ASN A 70 -25.33 -20.66 -20.32
CA ASN A 70 -26.72 -21.03 -20.47
C ASN A 70 -26.96 -21.08 -21.99
N SER A 71 -26.87 -22.27 -22.56
CA SER A 71 -27.38 -22.66 -23.88
C SER A 71 -27.56 -24.17 -23.90
#